data_AF-A0A6B2CWD7-F1
#
_entry.id   AF-A0A6B2CWD7-F1
#
_cell.length_a   1.000
_cell.length_b   1.000
_cell.length_c   1.000
_cell.angle_alpha   90.00
_cell.angle_beta   90.00
_cell.angle_gamma   90.00
#
_symmetry.space_group_name_H-M   'P 1'
#
loop_
_entity.id
_entity.type
_entity.pdbx_description
1 polymer ?
#
loop_
_entity_poly.entity_id
_entity_poly.type
_entity_poly.pdbx_seq_one_letter_code
_entity_poly.pdbx_strand_id
1 'polypeptide(L)'
;MQIRLFDLDHKREVVVEIDGKAHVVDLIQKLRDAGVIRPNETAMIGVPIDEKRIAYVPAVNLEQLVAYANQRKTVVAFKRYPIHGYVPQQR
;
A
#
# COMPACT_ATOMS: atom_id res chain seq x y z
N MET A 1 -8.96 9.70 -7.17
CA MET A 1 -9.68 8.41 -7.28
C MET A 1 -9.80 7.76 -5.91
N GLN A 2 -10.70 6.80 -5.77
CA GLN A 2 -10.76 5.94 -4.58
C GLN A 2 -10.03 4.63 -4.88
N ILE A 3 -9.01 4.30 -4.10
CA ILE A 3 -8.29 3.02 -4.19
C ILE A 3 -8.69 2.13 -3.02
N ARG A 4 -9.03 0.87 -3.32
CA ARG A 4 -9.34 -0.17 -2.33
C ARG A 4 -8.13 -1.08 -2.21
N LEU A 5 -7.66 -1.26 -0.98
CA LEU A 5 -6.45 -2.00 -0.65
C LEU A 5 -6.80 -3.10 0.36
N PHE A 6 -6.30 -4.31 0.12
CA PHE A 6 -6.38 -5.36 1.12
C PHE A 6 -5.16 -5.31 2.05
N ASP A 7 -5.42 -5.17 3.34
CA ASP A 7 -4.43 -5.21 4.41
C ASP A 7 -4.10 -6.68 4.74
N LEU A 8 -2.93 -7.17 4.32
CA LEU A 8 -2.57 -8.57 4.55
C LEU A 8 -2.30 -8.91 6.01
N ASP A 9 -1.87 -7.93 6.83
CA ASP A 9 -1.50 -8.20 8.22
C ASP A 9 -2.74 -8.26 9.12
N HIS A 10 -3.75 -7.42 8.84
CA HIS A 10 -4.98 -7.36 9.65
C HIS A 10 -6.21 -7.96 8.96
N LYS A 11 -6.08 -8.51 7.74
CA LYS A 11 -7.15 -9.17 6.98
C LYS A 11 -8.40 -8.30 6.82
N ARG A 12 -8.20 -7.03 6.46
CA ARG A 12 -9.29 -6.07 6.27
C ARG A 12 -9.11 -5.25 5.00
N GLU A 13 -10.19 -4.67 4.52
CA GLU A 13 -10.11 -3.67 3.46
C GLU A 13 -9.80 -2.29 4.03
N VAL A 14 -8.98 -1.53 3.32
CA VAL A 14 -8.68 -0.13 3.58
C VAL A 14 -8.96 0.64 2.30
N VAL A 15 -9.69 1.74 2.44
CA VAL A 15 -10.09 2.57 1.30
C VAL A 15 -9.55 3.98 1.49
N VAL A 16 -8.89 4.49 0.46
CA VAL A 16 -8.20 5.79 0.52
C VAL A 16 -8.53 6.61 -0.72
N GLU A 17 -8.76 7.91 -0.52
CA GLU A 17 -8.81 8.88 -1.61
C GLU A 17 -7.41 9.42 -1.92
N ILE A 18 -6.99 9.27 -3.17
CA ILE A 18 -5.67 9.69 -3.65
C ILE A 18 -5.71 9.96 -5.16
N ASP A 19 -4.81 10.80 -5.66
CA ASP A 19 -4.64 10.97 -7.10
C ASP A 19 -4.16 9.64 -7.74
N GLY A 20 -4.80 9.23 -8.83
CA GLY A 20 -4.46 8.00 -9.54
C GLY A 20 -3.11 8.06 -10.24
N LYS A 21 -2.63 9.28 -10.54
CA LYS A 21 -1.30 9.53 -11.11
C LYS A 21 -0.18 9.57 -10.07
N ALA A 22 -0.52 9.53 -8.77
CA ALA A 22 0.47 9.55 -7.70
C ALA A 22 1.35 8.30 -7.72
N HIS A 23 2.52 8.39 -7.10
CA HIS A 23 3.43 7.27 -6.94
C HIS A 23 3.02 6.41 -5.74
N VAL A 24 3.46 5.16 -5.70
CA VAL A 24 3.20 4.23 -4.58
C VAL A 24 3.69 4.79 -3.23
N VAL A 25 4.75 5.58 -3.24
CA VAL A 25 5.30 6.20 -2.02
C VAL A 25 4.30 7.18 -1.39
N ASP A 26 3.58 7.94 -2.22
CA ASP A 26 2.56 8.88 -1.75
C ASP A 26 1.38 8.14 -1.10
N LEU A 27 1.05 6.96 -1.62
CA LEU A 27 0.04 6.09 -1.01
C LEU A 27 0.48 5.57 0.36
N ILE A 28 1.74 5.18 0.53
CA ILE A 28 2.29 4.75 1.83
C ILE A 28 2.23 5.91 2.82
N GLN A 29 2.55 7.13 2.40
CA GLN A 29 2.42 8.31 3.25
C GLN A 29 0.96 8.57 3.63
N LYS A 30 0.03 8.49 2.68
CA LYS A 30 -1.40 8.67 2.95
C LYS A 30 -1.95 7.63 3.93
N LEU A 31 -1.51 6.38 3.84
CA LEU A 31 -1.85 5.33 4.81
C LEU A 31 -1.27 5.62 6.21
N ARG A 32 -0.09 6.25 6.28
CA ARG A 32 0.51 6.70 7.54
C ARG A 32 -0.28 7.85 8.16
N ASP A 33 -0.64 8.84 7.37
CA ASP A 33 -1.44 10.00 7.82
C ASP A 33 -2.83 9.57 8.33
N ALA A 34 -3.40 8.52 7.73
CA ALA A 34 -4.66 7.91 8.16
C ALA A 34 -4.51 6.97 9.39
N GLY A 35 -3.30 6.79 9.94
CA GLY A 35 -3.04 5.90 11.07
C GLY A 35 -3.15 4.41 10.74
N VAL A 36 -3.20 4.03 9.46
CA VAL A 36 -3.26 2.63 9.01
C VAL A 36 -1.89 1.97 9.11
N ILE A 37 -0.83 2.74 8.88
CA ILE A 37 0.58 2.35 9.05
C ILE A 37 1.18 3.22 10.16
N ARG A 38 1.94 2.64 11.08
CA ARG A 38 2.57 3.38 12.17
C ARG A 38 3.76 4.20 11.68
N PRO A 39 4.15 5.28 12.39
CA PRO A 39 5.31 6.10 12.03
C PRO A 39 6.63 5.33 11.86
N ASN A 40 6.83 4.24 12.58
CA ASN A 40 8.00 3.38 12.52
C ASN A 40 7.85 2.17 11.58
N GLU A 41 6.84 2.16 10.72
CA GLU A 41 6.58 1.11 9.75
C GLU A 41 6.67 1.67 8.32
N THR A 42 6.96 0.81 7.35
CA THR A 42 6.73 1.04 5.92
C THR A 42 5.81 -0.05 5.38
N ALA A 43 5.38 0.05 4.13
CA ALA A 43 4.63 -1.00 3.48
C ALA A 43 5.14 -1.29 2.07
N MET A 44 5.02 -2.56 1.68
CA MET A 44 5.11 -2.96 0.28
C MET A 44 3.70 -3.02 -0.30
N ILE A 45 3.46 -2.28 -1.38
CA ILE A 45 2.19 -2.29 -2.13
C ILE A 45 2.37 -3.17 -3.38
N GLY A 46 1.37 -3.98 -3.70
CA GLY A 46 1.40 -4.84 -4.88
C GLY A 46 0.14 -5.69 -5.00
N VAL A 47 0.28 -6.92 -5.48
CA VAL A 47 -0.80 -7.90 -5.53
C VAL A 47 -0.50 -9.10 -4.61
N PRO A 48 -1.50 -9.69 -3.95
CA PRO A 48 -1.27 -10.86 -3.10
C PRO A 48 -0.87 -12.08 -3.95
N ILE A 49 0.15 -12.79 -3.49
CA ILE A 49 0.51 -14.13 -4.01
C ILE A 49 -0.27 -15.19 -3.23
N ASP A 50 -0.35 -14.99 -1.91
CA ASP A 50 -1.09 -15.81 -0.96
C ASP A 50 -1.45 -14.96 0.27
N GLU A 51 -1.88 -15.60 1.35
CA GLU A 51 -2.29 -14.94 2.57
C GLU A 51 -1.14 -14.23 3.32
N LYS A 52 0.12 -14.43 2.96
CA LYS A 52 1.28 -13.90 3.70
C LYS A 52 2.22 -13.06 2.82
N ARG A 53 2.16 -13.21 1.49
CA ARG A 53 3.13 -12.65 0.55
C ARG A 53 2.47 -11.73 -0.48
N ILE A 54 3.20 -10.69 -0.86
CA ILE A 54 2.84 -9.73 -1.90
C ILE A 54 3.90 -9.77 -2.99
N ALA A 55 3.47 -9.76 -4.24
CA ALA A 55 4.32 -9.52 -5.39
C ALA A 55 4.37 -8.01 -5.67
N TYR A 56 5.56 -7.46 -5.75
CA TYR A 56 5.76 -6.11 -6.27
C TYR A 56 5.37 -6.05 -7.75
N VAL A 57 4.67 -4.97 -8.12
CA VAL A 57 4.30 -4.70 -9.51
C VAL A 57 5.04 -3.43 -9.94
N PRO A 58 5.86 -3.48 -11.01
CA PRO A 58 6.53 -2.29 -11.53
C PRO A 58 5.50 -1.41 -12.26
N ALA A 59 4.83 -0.54 -11.50
CA ALA A 59 3.87 0.43 -11.99
C ALA A 59 4.39 1.84 -11.77
N VAL A 60 4.22 2.71 -12.77
CA VAL A 60 4.66 4.12 -12.69
C VAL A 60 3.73 4.93 -11.78
N ASN A 61 2.45 4.56 -11.70
CA ASN A 61 1.45 5.21 -10.88
C ASN A 61 0.37 4.22 -10.38
N LEU A 62 -0.55 4.72 -9.55
CA LEU A 62 -1.60 3.90 -8.94
C LEU A 62 -2.65 3.42 -9.96
N GLU A 63 -2.96 4.21 -10.99
CA GLU A 63 -3.86 3.78 -12.08
C GLU A 63 -3.35 2.53 -12.78
N GLN A 64 -2.06 2.49 -13.13
CA GLN A 64 -1.44 1.31 -13.74
C GLN A 64 -1.44 0.10 -12.79
N LEU A 65 -1.20 0.32 -11.50
CA LEU A 65 -1.25 -0.74 -10.50
C LEU A 65 -2.66 -1.34 -10.40
N VAL A 66 -3.69 -0.50 -10.36
CA VAL A 66 -5.10 -0.93 -10.32
C VAL A 66 -5.49 -1.64 -11.61
N ALA A 67 -5.10 -1.12 -12.77
CA ALA A 67 -5.32 -1.77 -14.06
C ALA A 67 -4.67 -3.17 -14.11
N TYR A 68 -3.43 -3.31 -13.63
CA TYR A 68 -2.76 -4.60 -13.53
C TYR A 68 -3.51 -5.58 -12.63
N ALA A 69 -3.93 -5.14 -11.44
CA ALA A 69 -4.70 -5.98 -10.52
C ALA A 69 -6.03 -6.44 -11.15
N ASN A 70 -6.75 -5.54 -11.81
CA ASN A 70 -7.99 -5.85 -12.52
C ASN A 70 -7.77 -6.86 -13.66
N GLN A 71 -6.73 -6.69 -14.47
CA GLN A 71 -6.38 -7.62 -15.54
C GLN A 71 -6.08 -9.03 -15.01
N ARG A 72 -5.43 -9.11 -13.84
CA ARG A 72 -5.12 -10.36 -13.15
C ARG A 72 -6.29 -10.91 -12.32
N LYS A 73 -7.44 -10.23 -12.32
CA LYS A 73 -8.61 -10.57 -11.50
C LYS A 73 -8.27 -10.72 -10.01
N THR A 74 -7.43 -9.82 -9.51
CA THR A 74 -6.97 -9.77 -8.11
C THR A 74 -7.16 -8.36 -7.54
N VAL A 75 -6.81 -8.19 -6.26
CA VAL A 75 -6.89 -6.90 -5.56
C VAL A 75 -5.51 -6.29 -5.40
N VAL A 76 -5.46 -4.96 -5.26
CA VAL A 76 -4.26 -4.30 -4.76
C VAL A 76 -4.19 -4.55 -3.25
N ALA A 77 -3.02 -4.87 -2.75
CA ALA A 77 -2.82 -5.22 -1.36
C ALA A 77 -1.53 -4.60 -0.81
N PHE A 78 -1.42 -4.56 0.52
CA PHE A 78 -0.20 -4.12 1.19
C PHE A 78 0.14 -4.94 2.43
N LYS A 79 1.43 -4.96 2.74
CA LYS A 79 2.01 -5.62 3.91
C LYS A 79 3.00 -4.69 4.58
N ARG A 80 2.92 -4.60 5.90
CA ARG A 80 3.78 -3.74 6.74
C ARG A 80 5.11 -4.39 7.03
N TYR A 81 6.12 -3.55 7.17
CA TYR A 81 7.45 -3.91 7.61
C TYR A 81 7.95 -2.89 8.63
N PRO A 82 8.53 -3.33 9.75
CA PRO A 82 9.15 -2.41 10.71
C PRO A 82 10.36 -1.73 10.07
N ILE A 83 10.54 -0.44 10.34
CA ILE A 83 11.75 0.29 9.98
C ILE A 83 12.68 0.24 11.18
N HIS A 84 13.70 -0.62 11.11
CA HIS A 84 14.71 -0.71 12.16
C HIS A 84 15.57 0.56 12.20
N GLY A 85 15.84 1.06 13.40
CA GLY A 85 16.60 2.30 13.59
C GLY A 85 15.82 3.59 13.30
N TYR A 86 14.50 3.52 13.14
CA TYR A 86 13.68 4.72 12.99
C TYR A 86 13.72 5.57 14.28
N VAL A 87 14.30 6.76 14.16
CA VAL A 87 14.25 7.81 15.19
C VAL A 87 13.26 8.87 14.69
N PRO A 88 12.13 9.09 15.39
CA PRO A 88 11.19 10.14 15.00
C PRO A 88 11.92 11.48 14.99
N GLN A 89 11.90 12.20 13.86
CA GLN A 89 12.34 13.60 13.86
C GLN A 89 11.35 14.38 14.72
N GLN A 90 11.79 14.84 15.90
CA GLN A 90 11.05 15.81 16.69
C GLN A 90 10.87 17.06 15.82
N ARG A 91 9.62 17.35 15.46
CA ARG A 91 9.24 18.64 14.88
C ARG A 91 8.88 19.60 16.01
#